data_AF-A0A3N5FMD7-F1
#
_entry.id   AF-A0A3N5FMD7-F1
#
_cell.length_a   1.000
_cell.length_b   1.000
_cell.length_c   1.000
_cell.angle_alpha   90.00
_cell.angle_beta   90.00
_cell.angle_gamma   90.00
#
_symmetry.space_group_name_H-M   'P 1'
#
loop_
_entity.id
_entity.type
_entity.pdbx_description
1 polymer ?
#
loop_
_entity_poly.entity_id
_entity_poly.type
_entity_poly.pdbx_seq_one_letter_code
_entity_poly.pdbx_strand_id
1 'polypeptide(L)'
;MKTFLAIALLAGAVGAVLAQSTEYNGPVSRPRGNAVTDQIIVRWRAGASGASISAKVAEAASGTGVEVHRKQTIGAGMEVLKLERPLAAHDFNALIARLQANPEVEFAVADQRRYAHAVPTDPLITEQWYFLGAEPAATRAEQAWDAT
;
A
#
# COMPACT_ATOMS: atom_id res chain seq x y z
N MET A 1 -30.30 -56.41 -16.52
CA MET A 1 -30.15 -55.81 -15.18
C MET A 1 -28.75 -56.12 -14.66
N LYS A 2 -28.01 -55.07 -14.25
CA LYS A 2 -26.73 -55.02 -13.49
C LYS A 2 -25.63 -54.16 -14.15
N THR A 3 -25.81 -52.85 -13.95
CA THR A 3 -24.84 -51.85 -13.45
C THR A 3 -23.37 -51.93 -13.90
N PHE A 4 -22.96 -50.97 -14.74
CA PHE A 4 -21.58 -50.46 -14.79
C PHE A 4 -21.45 -49.27 -13.82
N LEU A 5 -20.44 -49.34 -12.97
CA LEU A 5 -20.07 -48.32 -11.98
C LEU A 5 -19.20 -47.26 -12.68
N ALA A 6 -19.71 -46.04 -12.85
CA ALA A 6 -18.94 -44.92 -13.36
C ALA A 6 -18.26 -44.19 -12.19
N ILE A 7 -16.93 -44.18 -12.18
CA ILE A 7 -16.11 -43.42 -11.23
C ILE A 7 -16.14 -41.96 -11.67
N ALA A 8 -16.80 -41.11 -10.88
CA ALA A 8 -16.76 -39.66 -11.06
C ALA A 8 -15.45 -39.11 -10.49
N LEU A 9 -14.59 -38.56 -11.37
CA LEU A 9 -13.41 -37.81 -10.99
C LEU A 9 -13.86 -36.43 -10.48
N LEU A 10 -13.81 -36.19 -9.16
CA LEU A 10 -13.95 -34.84 -8.61
C LEU A 10 -12.64 -34.07 -8.81
N ALA A 11 -12.65 -33.08 -9.70
CA ALA A 11 -11.58 -32.10 -9.81
C ALA A 11 -11.67 -31.11 -8.63
N GLY A 12 -10.84 -31.30 -7.61
CA GLY A 12 -10.67 -30.34 -6.54
C GLY A 12 -9.84 -29.15 -7.01
N ALA A 13 -10.48 -28.04 -7.33
CA ALA A 13 -9.81 -26.76 -7.49
C ALA A 13 -9.33 -26.28 -6.12
N VAL A 14 -8.09 -26.58 -5.76
CA VAL A 14 -7.44 -25.99 -4.59
C VAL A 14 -7.08 -24.56 -4.97
N GLY A 15 -8.03 -23.64 -4.78
CA GLY A 15 -7.74 -22.22 -4.77
C GLY A 15 -6.82 -21.94 -3.60
N ALA A 16 -5.53 -21.76 -3.88
CA ALA A 16 -4.59 -21.24 -2.90
C ALA A 16 -5.01 -19.80 -2.58
N VAL A 17 -5.84 -19.64 -1.55
CA VAL A 17 -6.04 -18.35 -0.90
C VAL A 17 -4.70 -18.04 -0.23
N LEU A 18 -3.90 -17.21 -0.88
CA LEU A 18 -2.75 -16.58 -0.25
C LEU A 18 -3.31 -15.72 0.88
N ALA A 19 -3.30 -16.26 2.10
CA ALA A 19 -3.63 -15.51 3.30
C ALA A 19 -2.65 -14.35 3.39
N GLN A 20 -3.14 -13.14 3.13
CA GLN A 20 -2.38 -11.92 3.42
C GLN A 20 -2.13 -11.92 4.93
N SER A 21 -0.86 -12.06 5.32
CA SER A 21 -0.44 -11.91 6.71
C SER A 21 -0.93 -10.55 7.20
N THR A 22 -1.90 -10.56 8.11
CA THR A 22 -2.45 -9.33 8.65
C THR A 22 -1.41 -8.75 9.61
N GLU A 23 -0.72 -7.69 9.19
CA GLU A 23 0.23 -6.99 10.05
C GLU A 23 -0.49 -6.48 11.30
N TYR A 24 0.04 -6.80 12.48
CA TYR A 24 -0.43 -6.21 13.73
C TYR A 24 0.01 -4.75 13.80
N ASN A 25 -0.95 -3.83 13.71
CA ASN A 25 -0.69 -2.39 13.65
C ASN A 25 -0.82 -1.67 15.00
N GLY A 26 -0.92 -2.39 16.13
CA GLY A 26 -1.09 -1.77 17.45
C GLY A 26 -2.36 -0.91 17.59
N PRO A 27 -2.59 -0.30 18.76
CA PRO A 27 -3.63 0.70 18.93
C PRO A 27 -3.21 2.01 18.24
N VAL A 28 -3.94 2.41 17.20
CA VAL A 28 -3.65 3.64 16.43
C VAL A 28 -4.45 4.81 17.00
N SER A 29 -3.77 5.88 17.42
CA SER A 29 -4.39 7.20 17.62
C SER A 29 -4.69 7.82 16.26
N ARG A 30 -5.72 7.33 15.57
CA ARG A 30 -6.11 7.80 14.23
C ARG A 30 -6.72 9.21 14.35
N PRO A 31 -6.22 10.24 13.65
CA PRO A 31 -7.01 11.45 13.41
C PRO A 31 -8.31 11.03 12.72
N ARG A 32 -9.47 11.39 13.27
CA ARG A 32 -10.78 10.93 12.77
C ARG A 32 -10.97 11.33 11.31
N GLY A 33 -10.75 10.39 10.40
CA GLY A 33 -11.04 10.50 8.98
C GLY A 33 -10.55 9.25 8.26
N ASN A 34 -11.45 8.53 7.60
CA ASN A 34 -11.08 7.53 6.59
C ASN A 34 -10.55 8.30 5.36
N ALA A 35 -9.38 8.93 5.50
CA ALA A 35 -8.77 9.67 4.41
C ALA A 35 -8.35 8.67 3.34
N VAL A 36 -9.16 8.58 2.28
CA VAL A 36 -8.76 7.89 1.05
C VAL A 36 -7.55 8.63 0.53
N THR A 37 -6.42 7.93 0.44
CA THR A 37 -5.20 8.48 -0.14
C THR A 37 -5.43 8.84 -1.61
N ASP A 38 -4.69 9.82 -2.09
CA ASP A 38 -4.63 10.19 -3.50
C ASP A 38 -3.36 9.64 -4.18
N GLN A 39 -2.71 8.67 -3.53
CA GLN A 39 -1.48 8.05 -4.02
C GLN A 39 -1.61 6.54 -4.10
N ILE A 40 -1.03 5.98 -5.15
CA ILE A 40 -1.01 4.53 -5.42
C ILE A 40 0.44 4.13 -5.63
N ILE A 41 0.89 3.09 -4.92
CA ILE A 41 2.17 2.44 -5.20
C ILE A 41 1.92 1.33 -6.20
N VAL A 42 2.62 1.35 -7.32
CA VAL A 42 2.54 0.35 -8.38
C VAL A 42 3.92 -0.26 -8.64
N ARG A 43 3.97 -1.58 -8.74
CA ARG A 43 5.12 -2.33 -9.24
C ARG A 43 4.79 -2.87 -10.61
N TRP A 44 5.64 -2.56 -11.59
CA TRP A 44 5.54 -3.03 -12.96
C TRP A 44 6.35 -4.31 -13.17
N ARG A 45 5.85 -5.27 -13.94
CA ARG A 45 6.64 -6.44 -14.34
C ARG A 45 7.82 -6.03 -15.22
N ALA A 46 8.86 -6.87 -15.25
CA ALA A 46 10.01 -6.65 -16.13
C ALA A 46 9.55 -6.57 -17.60
N GLY A 47 10.15 -5.65 -18.37
CA GLY A 47 9.84 -5.45 -19.79
C GLY A 47 8.71 -4.44 -20.07
N ALA A 48 8.02 -3.93 -19.03
CA ALA A 48 7.10 -2.80 -19.20
C ALA A 48 7.86 -1.54 -19.66
N SER A 49 7.33 -0.86 -20.68
CA SER A 49 7.94 0.35 -21.24
C SER A 49 7.30 1.61 -20.63
N GLY A 50 8.02 2.73 -20.55
CA GLY A 50 7.48 3.96 -19.98
C GLY A 50 6.26 4.51 -20.75
N ALA A 51 6.23 4.37 -22.07
CA ALA A 51 5.10 4.80 -22.89
C ALA A 51 3.87 3.88 -22.69
N SER A 52 4.07 2.55 -22.60
CA SER A 52 2.98 1.62 -22.30
C SER A 52 2.41 1.86 -20.90
N ILE A 53 3.28 2.10 -19.91
CA ILE A 53 2.88 2.44 -18.53
C ILE A 53 1.96 3.67 -18.51
N SER A 54 2.36 4.80 -19.10
CA SER A 54 1.54 6.02 -19.10
C SER A 54 0.18 5.81 -19.76
N ALA A 55 0.14 5.11 -20.89
CA ALA A 55 -1.12 4.79 -21.57
C ALA A 55 -2.02 3.88 -20.72
N LYS A 56 -1.44 2.90 -20.02
CA LYS A 56 -2.17 1.97 -19.17
C LYS A 56 -2.70 2.61 -17.88
N VAL A 57 -1.94 3.53 -17.31
CA VAL A 57 -2.41 4.35 -16.18
C VAL A 57 -3.61 5.20 -16.61
N ALA A 58 -3.53 5.85 -17.78
CA ALA A 58 -4.65 6.63 -18.32
C ALA A 58 -5.88 5.75 -18.62
N GLU A 59 -5.68 4.55 -19.18
CA GLU A 59 -6.74 3.56 -19.42
C GLU A 59 -7.42 3.14 -18.11
N ALA A 60 -6.64 2.83 -17.06
CA ALA A 60 -7.19 2.45 -15.75
C ALA A 60 -7.95 3.61 -15.10
N ALA A 61 -7.47 4.84 -15.24
CA ALA A 61 -8.11 6.06 -14.74
C ALA A 61 -9.33 6.51 -15.56
N SER A 62 -9.56 5.91 -16.74
CA SER A 62 -10.69 6.28 -17.59
C SER A 62 -12.03 6.17 -16.86
N GLY A 63 -12.92 7.15 -17.07
CA GLY A 63 -14.21 7.21 -16.41
C GLY A 63 -14.20 7.66 -14.93
N THR A 64 -13.04 7.89 -14.31
CA THR A 64 -12.95 8.48 -12.96
C THR A 64 -13.05 10.01 -12.98
N GLY A 65 -12.74 10.64 -14.13
CA GLY A 65 -12.67 12.10 -14.27
C GLY A 65 -11.53 12.72 -13.44
N VAL A 66 -10.50 11.94 -13.11
CA VAL A 66 -9.30 12.37 -12.38
C VAL A 66 -8.07 12.04 -13.21
N GLU A 67 -7.19 13.02 -13.39
CA GLU A 67 -5.89 12.78 -13.99
C GLU A 67 -4.98 12.06 -12.99
N VAL A 68 -4.23 11.07 -13.49
CA VAL A 68 -3.24 10.32 -12.71
C VAL A 68 -1.88 10.52 -13.35
N HIS A 69 -0.93 11.05 -12.58
CA HIS A 69 0.42 11.31 -13.03
C HIS A 69 1.44 10.55 -12.17
N ARG A 70 2.61 10.29 -12.74
CA ARG A 70 3.75 9.73 -11.99
C ARG A 70 4.31 10.80 -11.05
N LYS A 71 4.37 10.49 -9.76
CA LYS A 71 4.95 11.37 -8.73
C LYS A 71 6.44 11.12 -8.54
N GLN A 72 6.82 9.85 -8.37
CA GLN A 72 8.22 9.47 -8.08
C GLN A 72 8.47 7.99 -8.36
N THR A 73 9.74 7.63 -8.54
CA THR A 73 10.20 6.24 -8.56
C THR A 73 10.81 5.91 -7.21
N ILE A 74 10.36 4.82 -6.59
CA ILE A 74 10.77 4.42 -5.24
C ILE A 74 11.57 3.11 -5.22
N GLY A 75 11.80 2.52 -6.40
CA GLY A 75 12.61 1.32 -6.56
C GLY A 75 12.57 0.80 -7.99
N ALA A 76 13.29 -0.30 -8.24
CA ALA A 76 13.34 -0.91 -9.57
C ALA A 76 11.93 -1.29 -10.05
N GLY A 77 11.45 -0.58 -11.08
CA GLY A 77 10.10 -0.71 -11.62
C GLY A 77 9.00 -0.51 -10.58
N MET A 78 9.23 0.28 -9.53
CA MET A 78 8.22 0.73 -8.58
C MET A 78 8.03 2.23 -8.68
N GLU A 79 6.77 2.64 -8.81
CA GLU A 79 6.39 4.02 -8.97
C GLU A 79 5.26 4.39 -8.01
N VAL A 80 5.29 5.64 -7.57
CA VAL A 80 4.16 6.27 -6.90
C VAL A 80 3.41 7.07 -7.94
N LEU A 81 2.15 6.72 -8.15
CA LEU A 81 1.19 7.50 -8.93
C LEU A 81 0.44 8.44 -7.99
N LYS A 82 0.14 9.63 -8.48
CA LYS A 82 -0.60 10.67 -7.76
C LYS A 82 -1.81 11.07 -8.57
N LEU A 83 -2.96 11.07 -7.91
CA LEU A 83 -4.20 11.58 -8.44
C LEU A 83 -4.21 13.11 -8.27
N GLU A 84 -4.72 13.83 -9.27
CA GLU A 84 -4.93 15.28 -9.20
C GLU A 84 -5.81 15.69 -8.01
N ARG A 85 -6.80 14.85 -7.69
CA ARG A 85 -7.70 15.01 -6.55
C ARG A 85 -8.08 13.66 -5.93
N PRO A 86 -8.36 13.59 -4.62
CA PRO A 86 -8.85 12.37 -3.99
C PRO A 86 -10.14 11.85 -4.64
N LEU A 87 -10.25 10.53 -4.75
CA LEU A 87 -11.46 9.84 -5.17
C LEU A 87 -12.26 9.35 -3.94
N ALA A 88 -13.55 9.10 -4.15
CA ALA A 88 -14.33 8.34 -3.17
C ALA A 88 -13.74 6.93 -3.02
N ALA A 89 -13.88 6.32 -1.84
CA ALA A 89 -13.26 5.02 -1.53
C ALA A 89 -13.63 3.92 -2.55
N HIS A 90 -14.88 3.91 -3.00
CA HIS A 90 -15.36 2.99 -4.03
C HIS A 90 -14.58 3.15 -5.35
N ASP A 91 -14.48 4.37 -5.86
CA ASP A 91 -13.85 4.65 -7.16
C ASP A 91 -12.33 4.47 -7.10
N PHE A 92 -11.73 4.80 -5.95
CA PHE A 92 -10.31 4.56 -5.70
C PHE A 92 -9.97 3.06 -5.70
N ASN A 93 -10.80 2.24 -5.02
CA ASN A 93 -10.64 0.78 -5.04
C ASN A 93 -10.88 0.20 -6.43
N ALA A 94 -11.85 0.74 -7.19
CA ALA A 94 -12.07 0.35 -8.58
C ALA A 94 -10.87 0.69 -9.48
N LEU A 95 -10.25 1.85 -9.29
CA LEU A 95 -9.02 2.23 -9.98
C LEU A 95 -7.87 1.25 -9.68
N ILE A 96 -7.66 0.92 -8.40
CA ILE A 96 -6.65 -0.07 -8.00
C ILE A 96 -6.94 -1.42 -8.66
N ALA A 97 -8.19 -1.89 -8.65
CA ALA A 97 -8.57 -3.16 -9.26
C ALA A 97 -8.28 -3.20 -10.77
N ARG A 98 -8.53 -2.09 -11.49
CA ARG A 98 -8.19 -1.97 -12.93
C ARG A 98 -6.69 -1.99 -13.17
N LEU A 99 -5.91 -1.30 -12.33
CA LEU A 99 -4.44 -1.36 -12.39
C LEU A 99 -3.95 -2.79 -12.17
N GLN A 100 -4.48 -3.50 -11.16
CA GLN A 100 -4.12 -4.89 -10.88
C GLN A 100 -4.53 -5.86 -12.00
N ALA A 101 -5.54 -5.54 -12.79
CA ALA A 101 -5.95 -6.34 -13.94
C ALA A 101 -5.02 -6.20 -15.16
N ASN A 102 -4.11 -5.22 -15.18
CA ASN A 102 -3.15 -5.05 -16.26
C ASN A 102 -2.04 -6.13 -16.18
N PRO A 103 -1.76 -6.88 -17.25
CA PRO A 103 -0.70 -7.89 -17.27
C PRO A 103 0.70 -7.32 -16.99
N GLU A 104 0.95 -6.04 -17.31
CA GLU A 104 2.22 -5.38 -17.01
C GLU A 104 2.37 -5.00 -15.52
N VAL A 105 1.32 -5.15 -14.70
CA VAL A 105 1.35 -4.84 -13.26
C VAL A 105 1.64 -6.11 -12.46
N GLU A 106 2.61 -6.01 -11.57
CA GLU A 106 2.92 -7.03 -10.57
C GLU A 106 2.02 -6.87 -9.35
N PHE A 107 1.92 -5.63 -8.83
CA PHE A 107 0.93 -5.24 -7.83
C PHE A 107 0.64 -3.74 -7.88
N ALA A 108 -0.54 -3.35 -7.40
CA ALA A 108 -0.91 -1.96 -7.14
C ALA A 108 -1.64 -1.86 -5.80
N VAL A 109 -1.23 -0.93 -4.93
CA VAL A 109 -1.79 -0.76 -3.59
C VAL A 109 -1.92 0.72 -3.24
N ALA A 110 -2.83 1.02 -2.31
CA ALA A 110 -2.98 2.36 -1.76
C ALA A 110 -1.71 2.78 -0.98
N ASP A 111 -1.18 3.98 -1.24
CA ASP A 111 -0.12 4.57 -0.43
C ASP A 111 -0.71 5.19 0.84
N GLN A 112 -0.75 4.40 1.91
CA GLN A 112 -1.39 4.78 3.18
C GLN A 112 -0.42 5.52 4.08
N ARG A 113 -0.87 6.63 4.68
CA ARG A 113 -0.10 7.32 5.70
C ARG A 113 -0.03 6.48 6.97
N ARG A 114 1.19 6.21 7.45
CA ARG A 114 1.44 5.63 8.77
C ARG A 114 1.54 6.75 9.80
N TYR A 115 1.16 6.45 11.04
CA TYR A 115 1.20 7.36 12.18
C TYR A 115 1.99 6.71 13.33
N ALA A 116 2.49 7.50 14.26
CA ALA A 116 3.15 6.95 15.45
C ALA A 116 2.17 6.04 16.23
N HIS A 117 2.61 4.82 16.54
CA HIS A 117 1.78 3.81 17.23
C HIS A 117 1.92 3.86 18.77
N ALA A 118 3.05 4.35 19.27
CA ALA A 118 3.29 4.50 20.70
C ALA A 118 4.33 5.61 20.94
N VAL A 119 4.23 6.27 22.09
CA VAL A 119 5.32 7.05 22.68
C VAL A 119 6.16 6.07 23.51
N PRO A 120 7.51 6.16 23.51
CA PRO A 120 8.33 5.27 24.32
C PRO A 120 7.93 5.34 25.81
N THR A 121 7.50 4.21 26.38
CA THR A 121 7.19 4.08 27.82
C THR A 121 8.33 3.41 28.58
N ASP A 122 9.57 3.59 28.13
CA ASP A 122 10.75 2.99 28.75
C ASP A 122 10.99 3.64 30.13
N PRO A 123 10.88 2.90 31.25
CA PRO A 123 11.13 3.45 32.58
C PRO A 123 12.56 3.98 32.76
N LEU A 124 13.51 3.48 31.96
CA LEU A 124 14.91 3.89 31.98
C LEU A 124 15.22 4.99 30.96
N ILE A 125 14.21 5.63 30.35
CA ILE A 125 14.43 6.70 29.37
C ILE A 125 15.30 7.84 29.92
N THR A 126 15.22 8.10 31.23
CA THR A 126 16.04 9.11 31.92
C THR A 126 17.52 8.72 32.01
N GLU A 127 17.84 7.43 31.98
CA GLU A 127 19.23 6.94 31.95
C GLU A 127 19.83 7.02 30.53
N GLN A 128 18.99 7.12 29.51
CA GLN A 128 19.37 7.24 28.10
C GLN A 128 19.55 8.71 27.70
N TRP A 129 20.38 9.43 28.46
CA TRP A 129 20.63 10.87 28.31
C TRP A 129 21.01 11.29 26.89
N TYR A 130 21.66 10.40 26.13
CA TYR A 130 22.10 10.67 24.76
C TYR A 130 20.93 10.85 23.78
N PHE A 131 19.74 10.36 24.13
CA PHE A 131 18.52 10.68 23.40
C PHE A 131 17.95 12.04 23.78
N LEU A 132 17.98 12.41 25.06
CA LEU A 132 17.29 13.57 25.62
C LEU A 132 18.11 14.86 25.54
N GLY A 133 17.52 15.95 25.05
CA GLY A 133 18.17 17.25 24.86
C GLY A 133 18.65 18.00 26.11
N ALA A 134 18.76 17.32 27.25
CA ALA A 134 19.24 17.89 28.51
C ALA A 134 20.76 18.16 28.52
N GLU A 135 21.54 17.41 27.74
CA GLU A 135 23.01 17.53 27.67
C GLU A 135 23.49 18.07 26.31
N PRO A 136 24.61 18.84 26.25
CA PRO A 136 25.13 19.37 24.99
C PRO A 136 25.46 18.31 23.93
N ALA A 137 25.93 17.14 24.37
CA ALA A 137 26.31 16.02 23.52
C ALA A 137 25.11 15.15 23.08
N ALA A 138 23.89 15.47 23.50
CA ALA A 138 22.71 14.68 23.16
C ALA A 138 22.21 14.89 21.72
N THR A 139 21.57 13.86 21.17
CA THR A 139 21.00 13.83 19.82
C THR A 139 19.65 14.53 19.69
N ARG A 140 18.95 14.79 20.81
CA ARG A 140 17.62 15.44 20.86
C ARG A 140 16.57 14.65 20.08
N ALA A 141 16.59 13.32 20.18
CA ALA A 141 15.72 12.43 19.43
C ALA A 141 14.23 12.65 19.75
N GLU A 142 13.90 13.08 20.97
CA GLU A 142 12.54 13.38 21.41
C GLU A 142 11.90 14.52 20.62
N GLN A 143 12.68 15.49 20.13
CA GLN A 143 12.16 16.61 19.35
C GLN A 143 11.70 16.18 17.95
N ALA A 144 12.28 15.10 17.41
CA ALA A 144 11.91 14.57 16.11
C ALA A 144 10.55 13.86 16.14
N TRP A 145 10.06 13.45 17.31
CA TRP A 145 8.76 12.78 17.43
C TRP A 145 7.58 13.71 17.15
N ASP A 146 7.76 15.01 17.35
CA ASP A 146 6.72 16.02 17.12
C ASP A 146 6.75 16.61 15.69
N ALA A 147 7.75 16.26 14.87
CA ALA A 147 7.83 16.70 13.47
C ALA A 147 6.94 15.83 12.57
N THR A 148 6.07 16.46 11.76
CA THR A 148 5.05 15.79 10.91
C THR A 148 5.19 16.03 9.42
#